data_AF-A0A1X9SM74-F1
#
_entry.id   AF-A0A1X9SM74-F1
#
_cell.length_a   1.000
_cell.length_b   1.000
_cell.length_c   1.000
_cell.angle_alpha   90.00
_cell.angle_beta   90.00
_cell.angle_gamma   90.00
#
_symmetry.space_group_name_H-M   'P 1'
#
loop_
_entity.id
_entity.type
_entity.pdbx_description
1 polymer ?
#
loop_
_entity_poly.entity_id
_entity_poly.type
_entity_poly.pdbx_seq_one_letter_code
_entity_poly.pdbx_strand_id
1 'polypeptide(L)'
;MANLDLDTSKLVGDYKQIEATIISENSIFDKTIKYLESSFNDKSLAPKDKITIQSNLMSSMAVNLTAKALEIALSLQQTKNQLELANGELELKKEQTKNQIELSKQELALKQQQTNSQIELAKAEIEFNKARTALVTAQTATETQKKNAVIREIASYDDQQRIKEAEIITNAVFGFNIKLNFSNAFV
;
A
#
# COMPACT_ATOMS: atom_id res chain seq x y z
N MET A 1 -8.16 -27.50 -16.38
CA MET A 1 -9.25 -28.20 -15.66
C MET A 1 -8.61 -28.85 -14.45
N ALA A 2 -8.95 -28.41 -13.24
CA ALA A 2 -8.52 -29.14 -12.04
C ALA A 2 -9.20 -30.52 -12.11
N ASN A 3 -8.41 -31.59 -12.13
CA ASN A 3 -8.94 -32.92 -11.92
C ASN A 3 -9.56 -32.90 -10.52
N LEU A 4 -10.90 -32.93 -10.43
CA LEU A 4 -11.55 -33.32 -9.18
C LEU A 4 -11.13 -34.76 -8.95
N ASP A 5 -10.14 -34.95 -8.09
CA ASP A 5 -9.69 -36.29 -7.75
C ASP A 5 -10.86 -37.02 -7.12
N LEU A 6 -11.29 -38.11 -7.77
CA LEU A 6 -12.45 -38.86 -7.34
C LEU A 6 -12.01 -39.72 -6.17
N ASP A 7 -12.32 -39.29 -4.95
CA ASP A 7 -12.12 -40.12 -3.76
C ASP A 7 -13.11 -41.30 -3.82
N THR A 8 -12.63 -42.40 -4.39
CA THR A 8 -13.37 -43.64 -4.59
C THR A 8 -13.72 -44.33 -3.28
N SER A 9 -12.89 -44.18 -2.24
CA SER A 9 -13.18 -44.74 -0.92
C SER A 9 -14.38 -44.05 -0.30
N LYS A 10 -14.39 -42.71 -0.35
CA LYS A 10 -15.51 -41.91 0.11
C LYS A 10 -16.77 -42.11 -0.74
N LEU A 11 -16.64 -42.19 -2.06
CA LEU A 11 -17.76 -42.46 -2.96
C LEU A 11 -18.45 -43.78 -2.61
N VAL A 12 -17.67 -44.84 -2.37
CA VAL A 12 -18.20 -46.15 -1.96
C VAL A 12 -18.87 -46.08 -0.59
N GLY A 13 -18.30 -45.31 0.35
CA GLY A 13 -18.89 -45.07 1.66
C GLY A 13 -20.26 -44.36 1.56
N ASP A 14 -20.30 -43.24 0.83
CA ASP A 14 -21.50 -42.44 0.62
C ASP A 14 -22.58 -43.26 -0.11
N TYR A 15 -22.20 -44.01 -1.16
CA TYR A 15 -23.10 -44.93 -1.85
C TYR A 15 -23.73 -45.95 -0.90
N LYS A 16 -22.93 -46.66 -0.08
CA LYS A 16 -23.44 -47.67 0.86
C LYS A 16 -24.39 -47.06 1.88
N GLN A 17 -24.12 -45.84 2.34
CA GLN A 17 -25.00 -45.14 3.26
C GLN A 17 -26.33 -44.74 2.62
N ILE A 18 -26.30 -44.24 1.38
CA ILE A 18 -27.50 -43.90 0.60
C ILE A 18 -28.32 -45.16 0.31
N GLU A 19 -27.67 -46.23 -0.13
CA GLU A 19 -28.32 -47.52 -0.38
C GLU A 19 -29.00 -48.06 0.88
N ALA A 20 -28.29 -48.09 2.01
CA ALA A 20 -28.84 -48.52 3.30
C ALA A 20 -30.07 -47.69 3.70
N THR A 21 -30.06 -46.39 3.42
CA THR A 21 -31.20 -45.50 3.68
C THR A 21 -32.39 -45.84 2.78
N ILE A 22 -32.14 -46.08 1.49
CA ILE A 22 -33.17 -46.44 0.52
C ILE A 22 -33.84 -47.77 0.89
N ILE A 23 -33.08 -48.78 1.30
CA ILE A 23 -33.61 -50.12 1.62
C ILE A 23 -34.05 -50.29 3.08
N SER A 24 -33.96 -49.23 3.89
CA SER A 24 -34.32 -49.28 5.32
C SER A 24 -35.76 -49.71 5.56
N GLU A 25 -36.02 -50.26 6.75
CA GLU A 25 -37.39 -50.60 7.15
C GLU A 25 -38.30 -49.37 7.09
N ASN A 26 -39.53 -49.56 6.60
CA ASN A 26 -40.53 -48.52 6.37
C ASN A 26 -40.16 -47.46 5.31
N SER A 27 -39.06 -47.64 4.58
CA SER A 27 -38.75 -46.79 3.42
C SER A 27 -39.81 -46.94 2.32
N ILE A 28 -39.79 -46.03 1.35
CA ILE A 28 -40.65 -46.15 0.16
C ILE A 28 -40.36 -47.47 -0.57
N PHE A 29 -39.10 -47.91 -0.59
CA PHE A 29 -38.71 -49.16 -1.21
C PHE A 29 -39.28 -50.37 -0.45
N ASP A 30 -39.08 -50.45 0.87
CA ASP A 30 -39.63 -51.52 1.71
C ASP A 30 -41.15 -51.61 1.60
N LYS A 31 -41.84 -50.47 1.64
CA LYS A 31 -43.29 -50.38 1.42
C LYS A 31 -43.71 -50.88 0.03
N THR A 32 -42.93 -50.55 -0.99
CA THR A 32 -43.20 -50.99 -2.37
C THR A 32 -43.03 -52.50 -2.50
N ILE A 33 -41.96 -53.08 -1.93
CA ILE A 33 -41.76 -54.53 -1.91
C ILE A 33 -42.92 -55.22 -1.20
N LYS A 34 -43.28 -54.78 0.01
CA LYS A 34 -44.42 -55.33 0.78
C LYS A 34 -45.75 -55.24 0.02
N TYR A 35 -46.01 -54.11 -0.65
CA TYR A 35 -47.20 -53.94 -1.47
C TYR A 35 -47.23 -54.88 -2.67
N LEU A 36 -46.09 -55.03 -3.36
CA LEU A 36 -45.96 -55.94 -4.50
C LEU A 36 -46.18 -57.39 -4.05
N GLU A 37 -45.55 -57.81 -2.97
CA GLU A 37 -45.73 -59.15 -2.39
C GLU A 37 -47.20 -59.45 -2.07
N SER A 38 -47.88 -58.54 -1.36
CA SER A 38 -49.32 -58.67 -1.07
C SER A 38 -50.14 -58.76 -2.35
N SER A 39 -49.89 -57.88 -3.32
CA SER A 39 -50.62 -57.82 -4.59
C SER A 39 -50.43 -59.09 -5.44
N PHE A 40 -49.25 -59.72 -5.40
CA PHE A 40 -48.97 -60.97 -6.12
C PHE A 40 -49.59 -62.19 -5.43
N ASN A 41 -49.71 -62.18 -4.10
CA ASN A 41 -50.35 -63.26 -3.35
C ASN A 41 -51.84 -63.35 -3.66
N ASP A 42 -52.52 -62.23 -3.85
CA ASP A 42 -53.97 -62.16 -4.14
C ASP A 42 -54.34 -62.58 -5.58
N LYS A 43 -53.37 -62.78 -6.48
CA LYS A 43 -53.61 -63.14 -7.89
C LYS A 43 -53.65 -64.66 -8.09
N SER A 44 -54.58 -65.16 -8.91
CA SER A 44 -54.65 -66.56 -9.36
C SER A 44 -53.62 -66.89 -10.47
N LEU A 45 -52.37 -66.45 -10.32
CA LEU A 45 -51.28 -66.77 -11.24
C LEU A 45 -50.66 -68.12 -10.87
N ALA A 46 -50.16 -68.85 -11.87
CA ALA A 46 -49.38 -70.06 -11.61
C ALA A 46 -48.11 -69.70 -10.82
N PRO A 47 -47.66 -70.54 -9.86
CA PRO A 47 -46.50 -70.22 -9.01
C PRO A 47 -45.23 -69.86 -9.79
N LYS A 48 -44.98 -70.53 -10.92
CA LYS A 48 -43.83 -70.27 -11.79
C LYS A 48 -43.86 -68.87 -12.40
N ASP A 49 -45.04 -68.40 -12.80
CA ASP A 49 -45.21 -67.06 -13.39
C ASP A 49 -45.05 -65.98 -12.33
N LYS A 50 -45.56 -66.20 -11.11
CA LYS A 50 -45.36 -65.29 -9.97
C LYS A 50 -43.87 -65.10 -9.68
N ILE A 51 -43.12 -66.19 -9.55
CA ILE A 51 -41.68 -66.16 -9.27
C ILE A 51 -40.94 -65.42 -10.39
N THR A 52 -41.26 -65.71 -11.65
CA THR A 52 -40.59 -65.09 -12.80
C THR A 52 -40.81 -63.57 -12.82
N ILE A 53 -42.05 -63.12 -12.64
CA ILE A 53 -42.37 -61.68 -12.67
C ILE A 53 -41.76 -60.97 -11.46
N GLN A 54 -41.88 -61.54 -10.25
CA GLN A 54 -41.29 -60.97 -9.04
C GLN A 54 -39.76 -60.85 -9.16
N SER A 55 -39.08 -61.90 -9.62
CA SER A 55 -37.62 -61.89 -9.80
C SER A 55 -37.19 -60.81 -10.80
N ASN A 56 -37.88 -60.70 -11.94
CA ASN A 56 -37.56 -59.68 -12.95
C ASN A 56 -37.78 -58.26 -12.42
N LEU A 57 -38.88 -58.04 -11.70
CA LEU A 57 -39.18 -56.74 -11.11
C LEU A 57 -38.17 -56.38 -10.01
N MET A 58 -37.89 -57.29 -9.08
CA MET A 58 -36.90 -57.06 -8.03
C MET A 58 -35.50 -56.82 -8.60
N SER A 59 -35.08 -57.58 -9.61
CA SER A 59 -33.80 -57.36 -10.28
C SER A 59 -33.74 -55.98 -10.95
N SER A 60 -34.81 -55.56 -11.63
CA SER A 60 -34.88 -54.24 -12.25
C SER A 60 -34.87 -53.10 -11.23
N MET A 61 -35.60 -53.27 -10.11
CA MET A 61 -35.62 -52.31 -9.02
C MET A 61 -34.24 -52.19 -8.35
N ALA A 62 -33.58 -53.31 -8.06
CA ALA A 62 -32.24 -53.33 -7.46
C ALA A 62 -31.23 -52.60 -8.35
N VAL A 63 -31.17 -52.93 -9.66
CA VAL A 63 -30.26 -52.27 -10.61
C VAL A 63 -30.52 -50.77 -10.68
N ASN A 64 -31.79 -50.35 -10.80
CA ASN A 64 -32.14 -48.93 -10.87
C ASN A 64 -31.79 -48.18 -9.58
N LEU A 65 -32.00 -48.80 -8.42
CA LEU A 65 -31.68 -48.20 -7.13
C LEU A 65 -30.19 -48.06 -6.91
N THR A 66 -29.41 -49.11 -7.21
CA THR A 66 -27.96 -49.06 -7.15
C THR A 66 -27.42 -47.95 -8.07
N ALA A 67 -27.94 -47.86 -9.31
CA ALA A 67 -27.55 -46.80 -10.24
C ALA A 67 -27.88 -45.39 -9.70
N LYS A 68 -29.09 -45.20 -9.15
CA LYS A 68 -29.51 -43.91 -8.59
C LYS A 68 -28.74 -43.54 -7.32
N ALA A 69 -28.46 -44.49 -6.45
CA ALA A 69 -27.66 -44.27 -5.25
C ALA A 69 -26.22 -43.85 -5.61
N LEU A 70 -25.62 -44.49 -6.61
CA LEU A 70 -24.29 -44.13 -7.11
C LEU A 70 -24.29 -42.73 -7.77
N GLU A 71 -25.32 -42.42 -8.56
CA GLU A 71 -25.50 -41.09 -9.19
C GLU A 71 -25.62 -39.97 -8.15
N ILE A 72 -26.38 -40.21 -7.07
CA ILE A 72 -26.51 -39.27 -5.95
C ILE A 72 -25.17 -39.11 -5.21
N ALA A 73 -24.49 -40.22 -4.90
CA ALA A 73 -23.21 -40.19 -4.21
C ALA A 73 -22.16 -39.40 -5.02
N LEU A 74 -22.10 -39.64 -6.33
CA LEU A 74 -21.21 -38.92 -7.23
C LEU A 74 -21.54 -37.42 -7.28
N SER A 75 -22.82 -37.08 -7.40
CA SER A 75 -23.29 -35.69 -7.42
C SER A 75 -22.93 -34.95 -6.12
N LEU A 76 -23.14 -35.59 -4.96
CA LEU A 76 -22.76 -35.04 -3.66
C LEU A 76 -21.25 -34.79 -3.56
N GLN A 77 -20.43 -35.71 -4.03
CA GLN A 77 -18.98 -35.54 -4.04
C GLN A 77 -18.54 -34.37 -4.94
N GLN A 78 -19.13 -34.26 -6.14
CA GLN A 78 -18.85 -33.15 -7.05
C GLN A 78 -19.24 -31.80 -6.44
N THR A 79 -20.43 -31.69 -5.86
CA THR A 79 -20.88 -30.47 -5.18
C THR A 79 -19.97 -30.13 -4.00
N LYS A 80 -19.56 -31.12 -3.21
CA LYS A 80 -18.66 -30.90 -2.07
C LYS A 80 -17.30 -30.35 -2.52
N ASN A 81 -16.70 -30.94 -3.54
CA ASN A 81 -15.41 -30.50 -4.08
C ASN A 81 -15.51 -29.07 -4.65
N GLN A 82 -16.60 -28.73 -5.34
CA GLN A 82 -16.85 -27.36 -5.82
C GLN A 82 -16.98 -26.37 -4.66
N LEU A 83 -17.66 -26.76 -3.58
CA LEU A 83 -17.81 -25.93 -2.39
C LEU A 83 -16.47 -25.72 -1.66
N GLU A 84 -15.64 -26.75 -1.55
CA GLU A 84 -14.30 -26.66 -0.98
C GLU A 84 -13.40 -25.72 -1.78
N LEU A 85 -13.42 -25.82 -3.13
CA LEU A 85 -12.71 -24.90 -4.01
C LEU A 85 -13.21 -23.46 -3.85
N ALA A 86 -14.52 -23.23 -3.87
CA ALA A 86 -15.11 -21.89 -3.71
C ALA A 86 -14.78 -21.28 -2.35
N ASN A 87 -14.76 -22.07 -1.28
CA ASN A 87 -14.34 -21.61 0.04
C ASN A 87 -12.85 -21.24 0.07
N GLY A 88 -11.99 -22.04 -0.55
CA GLY A 88 -10.56 -21.73 -0.69
C GLY A 88 -10.32 -20.42 -1.45
N GLU A 89 -11.02 -20.20 -2.57
CA GLU A 89 -10.96 -18.96 -3.33
C GLU A 89 -11.45 -17.75 -2.51
N LEU A 90 -12.51 -17.91 -1.73
CA LEU A 90 -13.04 -16.85 -0.87
C LEU A 90 -12.04 -16.44 0.21
N GLU A 91 -11.38 -17.39 0.87
CA GLU A 91 -10.36 -17.09 1.88
C GLU A 91 -9.13 -16.41 1.28
N LEU A 92 -8.66 -16.86 0.11
CA LEU A 92 -7.59 -16.18 -0.61
C LEU A 92 -7.97 -14.73 -0.97
N LYS A 93 -9.21 -14.50 -1.42
CA LYS A 93 -9.69 -13.16 -1.77
C LYS A 93 -9.81 -12.25 -0.55
N LYS A 94 -10.22 -12.79 0.61
CA LYS A 94 -10.24 -12.03 1.88
C LYS A 94 -8.83 -11.60 2.29
N GLU A 95 -7.86 -12.51 2.25
CA GLU A 95 -6.48 -12.21 2.60
C GLU A 95 -5.84 -11.20 1.64
N GLN A 96 -6.08 -11.34 0.33
CA GLN A 96 -5.68 -10.35 -0.66
C GLN A 96 -6.25 -8.95 -0.38
N THR A 97 -7.54 -8.88 -0.04
CA THR A 97 -8.22 -7.61 0.27
C THR A 97 -7.63 -6.97 1.53
N LYS A 98 -7.37 -7.77 2.56
CA LYS A 98 -6.74 -7.31 3.81
C LYS A 98 -5.34 -6.74 3.56
N ASN A 99 -4.52 -7.43 2.76
CA ASN A 99 -3.18 -6.96 2.40
C ASN A 99 -3.21 -5.67 1.57
N GLN A 100 -4.16 -5.53 0.63
CA GLN A 100 -4.35 -4.27 -0.11
C GLN A 100 -4.72 -3.11 0.82
N ILE A 101 -5.63 -3.32 1.78
CA ILE A 101 -6.02 -2.28 2.74
C ILE A 101 -4.82 -1.85 3.59
N GLU A 102 -4.00 -2.80 4.04
CA GLU A 102 -2.82 -2.50 4.84
C GLU A 102 -1.78 -1.71 4.06
N LEU A 103 -1.51 -2.09 2.80
CA LEU A 103 -0.65 -1.33 1.90
C LEU A 103 -1.16 0.10 1.68
N SER A 104 -2.46 0.27 1.38
CA SER A 104 -3.04 1.60 1.18
C SER A 104 -2.96 2.48 2.44
N LYS A 105 -3.06 1.90 3.65
CA LYS A 105 -2.85 2.64 4.90
C LYS A 105 -1.40 3.10 5.05
N GLN A 106 -0.44 2.24 4.74
CA GLN A 106 1.00 2.57 4.79
C GLN A 106 1.36 3.66 3.78
N GLU A 107 0.85 3.56 2.56
CA GLU A 107 1.03 4.58 1.51
C GLU A 107 0.47 5.94 1.94
N LEU A 108 -0.72 5.96 2.55
CA LEU A 108 -1.33 7.20 3.06
C LEU A 108 -0.48 7.81 4.18
N ALA A 109 0.02 6.99 5.11
CA ALA A 109 0.89 7.44 6.19
C ALA A 109 2.22 8.03 5.67
N LEU A 110 2.86 7.35 4.71
CA LEU A 110 4.08 7.85 4.07
C LEU A 110 3.85 9.17 3.34
N LYS A 111 2.73 9.29 2.61
CA LYS A 111 2.38 10.54 1.92
C LYS A 111 2.17 11.68 2.91
N GLN A 112 1.47 11.43 4.01
CA GLN A 112 1.31 12.43 5.07
C GLN A 112 2.65 12.86 5.67
N GLN A 113 3.55 11.90 5.93
CA GLN A 113 4.90 12.20 6.45
C GLN A 113 5.71 13.05 5.46
N GLN A 114 5.70 12.70 4.17
CA GLN A 114 6.38 13.46 3.12
C GLN A 114 5.84 14.90 3.04
N THR A 115 4.51 15.07 3.07
CA THR A 115 3.90 16.40 3.07
C THR A 115 4.31 17.22 4.30
N ASN A 116 4.32 16.61 5.50
CA ASN A 116 4.74 17.29 6.72
C ASN A 116 6.20 17.74 6.62
N SER A 117 7.11 16.86 6.18
CA SER A 117 8.53 17.22 6.00
C SER A 117 8.73 18.34 4.98
N GLN A 118 7.96 18.35 3.88
CA GLN A 118 8.01 19.45 2.91
C GLN A 118 7.56 20.78 3.51
N ILE A 119 6.51 20.77 4.33
CA ILE A 119 6.04 21.98 5.04
C ILE A 119 7.11 22.49 6.01
N GLU A 120 7.76 21.59 6.77
CA GLU A 120 8.82 21.97 7.70
C GLU A 120 10.04 22.55 6.98
N LEU A 121 10.46 21.93 5.87
CA LEU A 121 11.55 22.46 5.03
C LEU A 121 11.21 23.84 4.48
N ALA A 122 10.00 24.04 3.96
CA ALA A 122 9.56 25.33 3.45
C ALA A 122 9.56 26.42 4.55
N LYS A 123 9.13 26.08 5.78
CA LYS A 123 9.19 27.00 6.92
C LYS A 123 10.64 27.37 7.27
N ALA A 124 11.52 26.38 7.34
CA ALA A 124 12.93 26.60 7.63
C ALA A 124 13.61 27.45 6.54
N GLU A 125 13.26 27.22 5.27
CA GLU A 125 13.79 28.01 4.14
C GLU A 125 13.32 29.47 4.19
N ILE A 126 12.06 29.72 4.54
CA ILE A 126 11.55 31.09 4.76
C ILE A 126 12.33 31.78 5.88
N GLU A 127 12.55 31.10 7.01
CA GLU A 127 13.27 31.66 8.15
C GLU A 127 14.75 31.94 7.81
N PHE A 128 15.41 30.99 7.14
CA PHE A 128 16.77 31.16 6.64
C PHE A 128 16.88 32.37 5.71
N ASN A 129 15.95 32.52 4.75
CA ASN A 129 15.96 33.63 3.81
C ASN A 129 15.71 34.98 4.49
N LYS A 130 14.88 35.04 5.53
CA LYS A 130 14.72 36.25 6.37
C LYS A 130 16.02 36.62 7.07
N ALA A 131 16.66 35.64 7.73
CA ALA A 131 17.93 35.85 8.42
C ALA A 131 19.04 36.30 7.46
N ARG A 132 19.14 35.66 6.29
CA ARG A 132 20.07 36.04 5.23
C ARG A 132 19.85 37.47 4.76
N THR A 133 18.59 37.87 4.54
CA THR A 133 18.25 39.23 4.11
C THR A 133 18.69 40.26 5.15
N ALA A 134 18.39 40.01 6.44
CA ALA A 134 18.81 40.89 7.52
C ALA A 134 20.34 41.03 7.61
N LEU A 135 21.07 39.92 7.47
CA LEU A 135 22.53 39.92 7.45
C LEU A 135 23.09 40.76 6.30
N VAL A 136 22.58 40.55 5.08
CA VAL A 136 23.02 41.32 3.90
C VAL A 136 22.76 42.81 4.10
N THR A 137 21.58 43.20 4.59
CA THR A 137 21.28 44.60 4.90
C THR A 137 22.26 45.20 5.91
N ALA A 138 22.57 44.48 6.99
CA ALA A 138 23.53 44.93 7.99
C ALA A 138 24.96 45.06 7.45
N GLN A 139 25.37 44.11 6.60
CA GLN A 139 26.67 44.15 5.91
C GLN A 139 26.76 45.35 4.97
N THR A 140 25.75 45.57 4.13
CA THR A 140 25.71 46.73 3.22
C THR A 140 25.79 48.06 3.96
N ALA A 141 25.08 48.19 5.10
CA ALA A 141 25.15 49.38 5.93
C ALA A 141 26.57 49.59 6.50
N THR A 142 27.19 48.51 7.00
CA THR A 142 28.55 48.55 7.55
C THR A 142 29.58 48.91 6.49
N GLU A 143 29.49 48.34 5.29
CA GLU A 143 30.38 48.67 4.17
C GLU A 143 30.26 50.12 3.73
N THR A 144 29.03 50.66 3.72
CA THR A 144 28.78 52.08 3.45
C THR A 144 29.45 52.97 4.50
N GLN A 145 29.32 52.63 5.79
CA GLN A 145 29.97 53.37 6.87
C GLN A 145 31.50 53.33 6.77
N LYS A 146 32.07 52.16 6.47
CA LYS A 146 33.52 51.99 6.24
C LYS A 146 34.00 52.86 5.08
N LYS A 147 33.30 52.84 3.94
CA LYS A 147 33.62 53.69 2.79
C LYS A 147 33.62 55.17 3.17
N ASN A 148 32.61 55.63 3.90
CA ASN A 148 32.53 57.02 4.36
C ASN A 148 33.65 57.38 5.35
N ALA A 149 34.05 56.46 6.22
CA ALA A 149 35.18 56.67 7.13
C ALA A 149 36.50 56.83 6.36
N VAL A 150 36.75 55.96 5.37
CA VAL A 150 37.92 56.05 4.49
C VAL A 150 37.95 57.38 3.73
N ILE A 151 36.82 57.84 3.18
CA ILE A 151 36.73 59.14 2.49
C ILE A 151 37.12 60.29 3.43
N ARG A 152 36.63 60.28 4.68
CA ARG A 152 36.99 61.31 5.67
C ARG A 152 38.47 61.27 6.05
N GLU A 153 39.03 60.07 6.19
CA GLU A 153 40.44 59.88 6.50
C GLU A 153 41.34 60.44 5.39
N ILE A 154 41.02 60.16 4.12
CA ILE A 154 41.72 60.71 2.96
C ILE A 154 41.66 62.24 2.96
N ALA A 155 40.47 62.84 3.12
CA ALA A 155 40.33 64.29 3.14
C ALA A 155 41.14 64.94 4.29
N SER A 156 41.14 64.33 5.48
CA SER A 156 41.94 64.79 6.61
C SER A 156 43.44 64.68 6.33
N TYR A 157 43.89 63.63 5.63
CA TYR A 157 45.28 63.48 5.25
C TYR A 157 45.70 64.56 4.24
N ASP A 158 44.87 64.84 3.24
CA ASP A 158 45.11 65.89 2.25
C ASP A 158 45.14 67.29 2.88
N ASP A 159 44.26 67.57 3.85
CA ASP A 159 44.29 68.82 4.62
C ASP A 159 45.60 68.95 5.42
N GLN A 160 46.04 67.87 6.09
CA GLN A 160 47.31 67.86 6.83
C GLN A 160 48.51 68.11 5.91
N GLN A 161 48.51 67.56 4.69
CA GLN A 161 49.56 67.83 3.72
C GLN A 161 49.56 69.30 3.29
N ARG A 162 48.39 69.88 2.97
CA ARG A 162 48.26 71.30 2.62
C ARG A 162 48.74 72.24 3.72
N ILE A 163 48.43 71.92 4.99
CA ILE A 163 48.92 72.69 6.14
C ILE A 163 50.45 72.63 6.21
N LYS A 164 51.05 71.44 6.10
CA LYS A 164 52.53 71.29 6.10
C LYS A 164 53.19 72.04 4.95
N GLU A 165 52.63 71.96 3.74
CA GLU A 165 53.13 72.70 2.58
C GLU A 165 53.07 74.22 2.82
N ALA A 166 51.96 74.73 3.36
CA ALA A 166 51.82 76.14 3.72
C ALA A 166 52.84 76.58 4.78
N GLU A 167 53.04 75.77 5.83
CA GLU A 167 54.06 76.03 6.86
C GLU A 167 55.47 76.11 6.27
N ILE A 168 55.82 75.18 5.36
CA ILE A 168 57.11 75.20 4.65
C ILE A 168 57.28 76.49 3.85
N ILE A 169 56.27 76.90 3.08
CA ILE A 169 56.29 78.13 2.29
C ILE A 169 56.44 79.35 3.19
N THR A 170 55.66 79.46 4.27
CA THR A 170 55.75 80.58 5.22
C THR A 170 57.15 80.67 5.83
N ASN A 171 57.72 79.54 6.24
CA ASN A 171 59.08 79.49 6.78
C ASN A 171 60.13 79.92 5.74
N ALA A 172 59.98 79.48 4.48
CA ALA A 172 60.87 79.87 3.39
C ALA A 172 60.80 81.38 3.09
N VAL A 173 59.59 81.96 3.02
CA VAL A 173 59.37 83.41 2.81
C VAL A 173 59.95 84.22 3.97
N PHE A 174 59.73 83.78 5.21
CA PHE A 174 60.28 84.44 6.39
C PHE A 174 61.81 84.43 6.37
N GLY A 175 62.43 83.28 6.06
CA GLY A 175 63.89 83.16 5.93
C GLY A 175 64.48 84.04 4.80
N PHE A 176 63.77 84.16 3.67
CA PHE A 176 64.17 85.04 2.57
C PHE A 176 64.11 86.53 2.96
N ASN A 177 63.02 86.96 3.60
CA ASN A 177 62.85 88.34 4.08
C ASN A 177 63.92 88.72 5.13
N ILE A 178 64.28 87.79 6.02
CA ILE A 178 65.40 87.99 6.95
C ILE A 178 66.70 88.22 6.18
N LYS A 179 67.03 87.37 5.20
CA LYS A 179 68.26 87.51 4.40
C LYS A 179 68.30 88.85 3.63
N LEU A 180 67.19 89.28 3.04
CA LEU A 180 67.11 90.58 2.35
C LEU A 180 67.32 91.75 3.30
N ASN A 181 66.70 91.73 4.48
CA ASN A 181 66.86 92.80 5.48
C ASN A 181 68.29 92.88 6.02
N PHE A 182 68.96 91.73 6.22
CA PHE A 182 70.38 91.73 6.58
C PHE A 182 71.28 92.20 5.42
N SER A 183 70.93 91.87 4.17
CA SER A 183 71.71 92.31 3.00
C SER A 183 71.58 93.81 2.73
N ASN A 184 70.41 94.40 3.03
CA ASN A 184 70.18 95.86 2.90
C ASN A 184 70.70 96.67 4.09
N ALA A 185 71.01 96.04 5.22
CA ALA A 185 71.60 96.69 6.39
C ALA A 185 73.14 96.82 6.31
N PHE A 186 73.77 96.28 5.25
CA PHE A 186 75.22 96.28 5.02
C PHE A 186 75.64 97.00 3.72
N VAL A 187 74.77 97.86 3.17
CA VAL A 187 75.07 98.79 2.06
C VAL A 187 74.95 100.22 2.53
#